data_AF-W6TXE4-F1
#
_entry.id   AF-W6TXE4-F1
#
_cell.length_a   1.000
_cell.length_b   1.000
_cell.length_c   1.000
_cell.angle_alpha   90.00
_cell.angle_beta   90.00
_cell.angle_gamma   90.00
#
_symmetry.space_group_name_H-M   'P 1'
#
loop_
_entity.id
_entity.type
_entity.pdbx_description
1 polymer ?
#
loop_
_entity_poly.entity_id
_entity_poly.type
_entity_poly.pdbx_seq_one_letter_code
_entity_poly.pdbx_strand_id
1 'polypeptide(L)'
;MNEGINARKPILIAGVVILTISLCFIFPFEYNRTNYITDLKFTFLSLAAAMFTLMFGLMGKHFSKGLLFLVCSALFSFIAWFFLYPSEWFSPMVAVWAGVPSGVIAGLLFMLFNFEFIKDENRYILFFKRLISYLVILGVVSILFDKGGDWIFDISEYFNSRK
;
A
#
# COMPACT_ATOMS: atom_id res chain seq x y z
N MET A 1 6.38 -28.49 17.45
CA MET A 1 5.54 -27.55 16.66
C MET A 1 5.68 -26.08 17.12
N ASN A 2 6.82 -25.66 17.69
CA ASN A 2 7.00 -24.32 18.32
C ASN A 2 8.05 -23.42 17.64
N GLU A 3 8.87 -23.98 16.73
CA GLU A 3 9.99 -23.25 16.10
C GLU A 3 9.52 -22.19 15.10
N GLY A 4 8.43 -22.47 14.37
CA GLY A 4 7.89 -21.56 13.37
C GLY A 4 7.28 -20.26 13.93
N ILE A 5 6.93 -20.20 15.22
CA ILE A 5 6.41 -18.99 15.88
C ILE A 5 7.58 -18.14 16.41
N ASN A 6 8.62 -18.78 16.94
CA ASN A 6 9.81 -18.10 17.46
C ASN A 6 10.63 -17.40 16.36
N ALA A 7 10.68 -17.96 15.15
CA ALA A 7 11.35 -17.30 14.00
C ALA A 7 10.58 -16.10 13.43
N ARG A 8 9.26 -15.99 13.66
CA ARG A 8 8.42 -14.91 13.07
C ARG A 8 8.39 -13.64 13.89
N LYS A 9 8.47 -13.75 15.22
CA LYS A 9 8.57 -12.60 16.13
C LYS A 9 9.72 -11.64 15.76
N PRO A 10 10.97 -12.10 15.56
CA PRO A 10 12.06 -11.19 15.19
C PRO A 10 11.84 -10.55 13.82
N ILE A 11 11.20 -11.24 12.87
CA ILE A 11 10.89 -10.67 11.56
C ILE A 11 9.83 -9.58 11.66
N LEU A 12 8.79 -9.78 12.46
CA LEU A 12 7.80 -8.74 12.75
C LEU A 12 8.44 -7.52 13.41
N ILE A 13 9.30 -7.75 14.41
CA ILE A 13 10.02 -6.68 15.08
C ILE A 13 10.91 -5.93 14.09
N ALA A 14 11.65 -6.65 13.23
CA ALA A 14 12.45 -6.03 12.18
C ALA A 14 11.59 -5.17 11.24
N GLY A 15 10.44 -5.67 10.79
CA GLY A 15 9.50 -4.93 9.96
C GLY A 15 9.01 -3.63 10.63
N VAL A 16 8.64 -3.69 11.92
CA VAL A 16 8.23 -2.50 12.69
C VAL A 16 9.39 -1.53 12.83
N VAL A 17 10.59 -2.01 13.16
CA VAL A 17 11.79 -1.17 13.31
C VAL A 17 12.13 -0.46 12.01
N ILE A 18 12.12 -1.17 10.86
CA ILE A 18 12.37 -0.57 9.54
C ILE A 18 11.30 0.48 9.24
N LEU A 19 10.03 0.21 9.55
CA LEU A 19 8.93 1.17 9.38
C LEU A 19 9.14 2.43 10.22
N THR A 20 9.51 2.29 11.49
CA THR A 20 9.80 3.41 12.39
C THR A 20 11.00 4.22 11.90
N ILE A 21 12.08 3.56 11.47
CA ILE A 21 13.26 4.25 10.91
C ILE A 21 12.86 5.01 9.64
N SER A 22 12.07 4.39 8.77
CA SER A 22 11.58 4.99 7.53
C SER A 22 10.79 6.27 7.81
N LEU A 23 9.82 6.22 8.73
CA LEU A 23 8.91 7.35 8.99
C LEU A 23 9.54 8.44 9.87
N CYS A 24 10.35 8.08 10.86
CA CYS A 24 10.87 9.03 11.84
C CYS A 24 12.24 9.61 11.48
N PHE A 25 13.04 8.93 10.64
CA PHE A 25 14.40 9.36 10.31
C PHE A 25 14.59 9.58 8.81
N ILE A 26 14.33 8.57 7.98
CA ILE A 26 14.61 8.65 6.54
C ILE A 26 13.71 9.69 5.87
N PHE A 27 12.41 9.64 6.13
CA PHE A 27 11.46 10.58 5.53
C PHE A 27 11.74 12.04 5.88
N PRO A 28 11.88 12.46 7.16
CA PRO A 28 12.19 13.85 7.48
C PRO A 28 13.54 14.30 6.94
N PHE A 29 14.52 13.39 6.86
CA PHE A 29 15.84 13.69 6.33
C PHE A 29 15.82 13.95 4.82
N GLU A 30 15.12 13.12 4.04
CA GLU A 30 14.97 13.34 2.59
C GLU A 30 14.05 14.53 2.32
N TYR A 31 12.91 14.64 3.00
CA TYR A 31 11.92 15.71 2.80
C TYR A 31 12.53 17.11 2.90
N ASN A 32 13.45 17.32 3.84
CA ASN A 32 14.15 18.61 4.01
C ASN A 32 15.11 18.97 2.87
N ARG A 33 15.43 18.05 1.96
CA ARG A 33 16.41 18.23 0.87
C ARG A 33 15.81 18.10 -0.52
N THR A 34 14.52 17.77 -0.62
CA THR A 34 13.88 17.40 -1.88
C THR A 34 12.78 18.38 -2.24
N ASN A 35 12.75 18.78 -3.51
CA ASN A 35 11.67 19.62 -4.06
C ASN A 35 10.57 18.78 -4.73
N TYR A 36 10.88 17.53 -5.10
CA TYR A 36 9.95 16.64 -5.79
C TYR A 36 9.77 15.31 -5.06
N ILE A 37 8.58 14.74 -5.16
CA ILE A 37 8.25 13.42 -4.58
C ILE A 37 9.15 12.32 -5.15
N THR A 38 9.59 12.45 -6.40
CA THR A 38 10.48 11.50 -7.07
C THR A 38 11.87 11.39 -6.43
N ASP A 39 12.23 12.35 -5.58
CA ASP A 39 13.52 12.36 -4.90
C ASP A 39 13.49 11.60 -3.58
N LEU A 40 12.31 11.24 -3.05
CA LEU A 40 12.09 10.44 -1.82
C LEU A 40 12.36 8.93 -2.03
N LYS A 41 13.39 8.60 -2.81
CA LYS A 41 13.66 7.24 -3.27
C LYS A 41 13.93 6.30 -2.10
N PHE A 42 14.70 6.73 -1.10
CA PHE A 42 15.01 5.89 0.04
C PHE A 42 13.78 5.68 0.93
N THR A 43 12.95 6.71 1.13
CA THR A 43 11.70 6.62 1.87
C THR A 43 10.77 5.57 1.26
N PHE A 44 10.51 5.63 -0.04
CA PHE A 44 9.61 4.67 -0.69
C PHE A 44 10.19 3.25 -0.68
N LEU A 45 11.50 3.12 -0.86
CA LEU A 45 12.17 1.82 -0.80
C LEU A 45 12.10 1.21 0.61
N SER A 46 12.41 1.97 1.66
CA SER A 46 12.38 1.49 3.04
C SER A 46 10.96 1.19 3.51
N LEU A 47 9.98 1.99 3.07
CA LEU A 47 8.57 1.74 3.35
C LEU A 47 8.09 0.45 2.69
N ALA A 48 8.43 0.24 1.41
CA ALA A 48 8.10 -1.00 0.70
C ALA A 48 8.75 -2.21 1.38
N ALA A 49 10.03 -2.13 1.74
CA ALA A 49 10.75 -3.18 2.46
C ALA A 49 10.10 -3.49 3.82
N ALA A 50 9.71 -2.45 4.57
CA ALA A 50 9.02 -2.62 5.85
C ALA A 50 7.67 -3.34 5.68
N MET A 51 6.84 -2.90 4.72
CA MET A 51 5.52 -3.50 4.48
C MET A 51 5.63 -4.96 4.01
N PHE A 52 6.57 -5.29 3.12
CA PHE A 52 6.83 -6.67 2.71
C PHE A 52 7.32 -7.54 3.88
N THR A 53 8.22 -7.02 4.72
CA THR A 53 8.73 -7.74 5.90
C THR A 53 7.62 -8.01 6.92
N LEU A 54 6.74 -7.03 7.16
CA LEU A 54 5.57 -7.18 8.02
C LEU A 54 4.59 -8.20 7.46
N MET A 55 4.31 -8.16 6.16
CA MET A 55 3.44 -9.14 5.50
C MET A 55 3.98 -10.56 5.65
N PHE A 56 5.29 -10.76 5.43
CA PHE A 56 5.94 -12.05 5.62
C PHE A 56 5.82 -12.54 7.07
N GLY A 57 6.08 -11.65 8.04
CA GLY A 57 5.95 -11.94 9.46
C GLY A 57 4.54 -12.33 9.91
N LEU A 58 3.51 -11.61 9.45
CA LEU A 58 2.11 -11.82 9.84
C LEU A 58 1.48 -13.09 9.22
N MET A 59 1.80 -13.36 7.96
CA MET A 59 1.17 -14.45 7.19
C MET A 59 1.89 -15.79 7.34
N GLY A 60 3.22 -15.79 7.51
CA GLY A 60 4.01 -17.01 7.69
C GLY A 60 3.72 -18.07 6.64
N LYS A 61 3.15 -19.21 7.04
CA LYS A 61 2.83 -20.34 6.14
C LYS A 61 1.85 -20.00 5.00
N HIS A 62 1.08 -18.92 5.15
CA HIS A 62 0.12 -18.47 4.15
C HIS A 62 0.64 -17.31 3.28
N PHE A 63 1.93 -17.01 3.34
CA PHE A 63 2.55 -15.93 2.58
C PHE A 63 2.27 -16.01 1.07
N SER A 64 2.30 -17.21 0.48
CA SER A 64 1.99 -17.40 -0.94
C SER A 64 0.56 -16.99 -1.31
N LYS A 65 -0.41 -17.23 -0.42
CA LYS A 65 -1.80 -16.78 -0.60
C LYS A 65 -1.90 -15.25 -0.53
N GLY A 66 -1.13 -14.62 0.36
CA GLY A 66 -1.03 -13.15 0.43
C GLY A 66 -0.38 -12.53 -0.80
N LEU A 67 0.70 -13.13 -1.29
CA LEU A 67 1.36 -12.70 -2.51
C LEU A 67 0.43 -12.83 -3.74
N LEU A 68 -0.33 -13.92 -3.83
CA LEU A 68 -1.35 -14.10 -4.87
C LEU A 68 -2.44 -13.03 -4.75
N PHE A 69 -2.90 -12.74 -3.53
CA PHE A 69 -3.85 -11.65 -3.30
C PHE A 69 -3.32 -10.29 -3.76
N LEU A 70 -2.04 -9.97 -3.53
CA LEU A 70 -1.42 -8.75 -4.05
C LEU A 70 -1.42 -8.67 -5.56
N VAL A 71 -1.09 -9.78 -6.23
CA VAL A 71 -1.11 -9.83 -7.69
C VAL A 71 -2.53 -9.61 -8.20
N CYS A 72 -3.53 -10.26 -7.60
CA CYS A 72 -4.93 -10.04 -7.93
C CYS A 72 -5.38 -8.59 -7.65
N SER A 73 -4.93 -8.00 -6.54
CA SER A 73 -5.20 -6.61 -6.16
C SER A 73 -4.64 -5.62 -7.18
N ALA A 74 -3.40 -5.84 -7.62
CA ALA A 74 -2.74 -5.05 -8.65
C ALA A 74 -3.45 -5.17 -10.01
N LEU A 75 -3.82 -6.39 -10.42
CA LEU A 75 -4.57 -6.61 -11.67
C LEU A 75 -5.97 -6.00 -11.62
N PHE A 76 -6.67 -6.13 -10.50
CA PHE A 76 -8.00 -5.55 -10.34
C PHE A 76 -7.94 -4.02 -10.42
N SER A 77 -6.96 -3.40 -9.75
CA SER A 77 -6.76 -1.95 -9.82
C SER A 77 -6.36 -1.49 -11.22
N PHE A 78 -5.46 -2.21 -11.91
CA PHE A 78 -5.11 -1.95 -13.29
C PHE A 78 -6.35 -1.93 -14.20
N ILE A 79 -7.20 -2.95 -14.09
CA ILE A 79 -8.45 -3.04 -14.86
C ILE A 79 -9.39 -1.87 -14.51
N ALA A 80 -9.56 -1.55 -13.23
CA ALA A 80 -10.41 -0.44 -12.80
C ALA A 80 -9.94 0.90 -13.40
N TRP A 81 -8.64 1.18 -13.35
CA TRP A 81 -8.05 2.39 -13.93
C TRP A 81 -8.15 2.44 -15.45
N PHE A 82 -7.96 1.30 -16.12
CA PHE A 82 -8.13 1.19 -17.57
C PHE A 82 -9.54 1.57 -18.02
N PHE A 83 -10.57 1.15 -17.28
CA PHE A 83 -11.97 1.49 -17.57
C PHE A 83 -12.39 2.90 -17.10
N LEU A 84 -11.75 3.47 -16.08
CA LEU A 84 -12.02 4.83 -15.60
C LEU A 84 -11.47 5.91 -16.54
N TYR A 85 -10.38 5.62 -17.27
CA TYR A 85 -9.76 6.52 -18.23
C TYR A 85 -9.80 5.97 -19.66
N PRO A 86 -10.97 5.70 -20.26
CA PRO A 86 -11.08 4.98 -21.53
C PRO A 86 -10.76 5.84 -22.77
N SER A 87 -10.67 7.17 -22.64
CA SER A 87 -10.71 8.10 -23.77
C SER A 87 -9.36 8.57 -24.30
N GLU A 88 -8.23 8.18 -23.70
CA GLU A 88 -6.91 8.64 -24.14
C GLU A 88 -5.99 7.49 -24.54
N TRP A 89 -5.15 7.71 -25.56
CA TRP A 89 -4.07 6.81 -25.95
C TRP A 89 -3.14 6.48 -24.76
N PHE A 90 -3.09 7.37 -23.76
CA PHE A 90 -2.34 7.18 -22.51
C PHE A 90 -3.04 6.28 -21.48
N SER A 91 -4.26 5.81 -21.72
CA SER A 91 -5.03 4.95 -20.80
C SER A 91 -4.25 3.73 -20.26
N PRO A 92 -3.54 2.94 -21.10
CA PRO A 92 -2.74 1.82 -20.59
C PRO A 92 -1.55 2.31 -19.76
N MET A 93 -0.97 3.46 -20.11
CA MET A 93 0.19 4.02 -19.43
C MET A 93 -0.19 4.52 -18.03
N VAL A 94 -1.33 5.20 -17.89
CA VAL A 94 -1.89 5.64 -16.61
C VAL A 94 -2.30 4.45 -15.74
N ALA A 95 -2.94 3.43 -16.33
CA ALA A 95 -3.30 2.21 -15.61
C ALA A 95 -2.07 1.46 -15.07
N VAL A 96 -0.96 1.45 -15.80
CA VAL A 96 0.31 0.89 -15.30
C VAL A 96 0.94 1.80 -14.23
N TRP A 97 1.01 3.11 -14.47
CA TRP A 97 1.70 4.05 -13.57
C TRP A 97 0.98 4.33 -12.26
N ALA A 98 -0.34 4.37 -12.27
CA ALA A 98 -1.16 4.69 -11.10
C ALA A 98 -1.97 3.47 -10.63
N GLY A 99 -2.55 2.71 -11.56
CA GLY A 99 -3.39 1.55 -11.23
C GLY A 99 -2.62 0.42 -10.55
N VAL A 100 -1.48 0.00 -11.09
CA VAL A 100 -0.68 -1.08 -10.48
C VAL A 100 -0.16 -0.68 -9.08
N PRO A 101 0.50 0.48 -8.88
CA PRO A 101 0.97 0.86 -7.55
C PRO A 101 -0.15 1.05 -6.52
N SER A 102 -1.26 1.69 -6.90
CA SER A 102 -2.42 1.85 -6.02
C SER A 102 -3.02 0.51 -5.59
N GLY A 103 -3.10 -0.46 -6.51
CA GLY A 103 -3.55 -1.82 -6.21
C GLY A 103 -2.60 -2.57 -5.28
N VAL A 104 -1.29 -2.41 -5.45
CA VAL A 104 -0.28 -3.01 -4.54
C VAL A 104 -0.39 -2.41 -3.14
N ILE A 105 -0.47 -1.09 -3.02
CA ILE A 105 -0.54 -0.39 -1.73
C ILE A 105 -1.85 -0.71 -1.02
N ALA A 106 -2.98 -0.66 -1.73
CA ALA A 106 -4.29 -1.02 -1.17
C ALA A 106 -4.31 -2.47 -0.68
N GLY A 107 -3.74 -3.39 -1.47
CA GLY A 107 -3.62 -4.79 -1.09
C GLY A 107 -2.76 -5.00 0.15
N LEU A 108 -1.61 -4.32 0.24
CA LEU A 108 -0.73 -4.37 1.41
C LEU A 108 -1.42 -3.83 2.67
N LEU A 109 -2.05 -2.65 2.59
CA LEU A 109 -2.78 -2.06 3.71
C LEU A 109 -3.93 -2.96 4.17
N PHE A 110 -4.73 -3.46 3.23
CA PHE A 110 -5.83 -4.37 3.55
C PHE A 110 -5.33 -5.62 4.27
N MET A 111 -4.23 -6.23 3.80
CA MET A 111 -3.64 -7.41 4.43
C MET A 111 -3.00 -7.14 5.78
N LEU A 112 -2.41 -5.96 6.01
CA LEU A 112 -1.89 -5.59 7.33
C LEU A 112 -3.03 -5.48 8.35
N PHE A 113 -4.13 -4.80 7.99
CA PHE A 113 -5.27 -4.62 8.89
C PHE A 113 -6.16 -5.86 9.03
N ASN A 114 -6.23 -6.71 8.00
CA ASN A 114 -7.06 -7.90 7.97
C ASN A 114 -6.25 -9.18 7.70
N PHE A 115 -5.09 -9.35 8.35
CA PHE A 115 -4.20 -10.50 8.11
C PHE A 115 -4.87 -11.86 8.41
N GLU A 116 -5.88 -11.87 9.27
CA GLU A 116 -6.69 -13.07 9.59
C GLU A 116 -7.59 -13.50 8.43
N PHE A 117 -7.82 -12.63 7.44
CA PHE A 117 -8.62 -12.95 6.25
C PHE A 117 -8.18 -14.23 5.56
N ILE A 118 -6.86 -14.45 5.46
CA ILE A 118 -6.30 -15.60 4.77
C ILE A 118 -6.38 -16.89 5.62
N LYS A 119 -6.59 -16.74 6.94
CA LYS A 119 -6.62 -17.84 7.91
C LYS A 119 -8.03 -18.37 8.16
N ASP A 120 -9.06 -17.55 7.96
CA ASP A 120 -10.44 -17.93 8.24
C ASP A 120 -11.09 -18.76 7.13
N GLU A 121 -11.71 -19.88 7.52
CA GLU A 121 -12.61 -20.63 6.66
C GLU A 121 -13.99 -19.95 6.56
N ASN A 122 -14.18 -19.31 5.42
CA ASN A 122 -15.43 -19.11 4.68
C ASN A 122 -16.73 -18.90 5.50
N ARG A 123 -16.96 -17.65 5.93
CA ARG A 123 -18.32 -17.14 6.18
C ARG A 123 -18.63 -16.04 5.17
N TYR A 124 -19.62 -16.26 4.32
CA TYR A 124 -20.02 -15.34 3.25
C TYR A 124 -20.23 -13.89 3.73
N ILE A 125 -20.82 -13.70 4.92
CA ILE A 125 -21.05 -12.38 5.51
C ILE A 125 -19.72 -11.66 5.83
N LEU A 126 -18.74 -12.38 6.36
CA LEU A 126 -17.40 -11.84 6.64
C LEU A 126 -16.66 -11.52 5.34
N PHE A 127 -16.85 -12.32 4.28
CA PHE A 127 -16.28 -12.05 2.96
C PHE A 127 -16.79 -10.73 2.38
N PHE A 128 -18.10 -10.48 2.38
CA PHE A 128 -18.67 -9.23 1.87
C PHE A 128 -18.18 -8.00 2.64
N LYS A 129 -18.14 -8.08 3.98
CA LYS A 129 -17.60 -6.98 4.82
C LYS A 129 -16.15 -6.68 4.46
N ARG A 130 -15.34 -7.71 4.25
CA ARG A 130 -13.93 -7.59 3.86
C ARG A 130 -13.76 -7.05 2.45
N LEU A 131 -14.57 -7.48 1.49
CA LEU A 131 -14.61 -6.94 0.14
C LEU A 131 -14.93 -5.45 0.14
N ILE A 132 -15.95 -5.03 0.89
CA ILE A 132 -16.30 -3.61 1.04
C ILE A 132 -15.12 -2.84 1.64
N SER A 133 -14.48 -3.35 2.70
CA SER A 133 -13.33 -2.67 3.29
C SER A 133 -12.14 -2.56 2.33
N TYR A 134 -11.89 -3.59 1.51
CA TYR A 134 -10.87 -3.55 0.47
C TYR A 134 -11.21 -2.50 -0.60
N LEU A 135 -12.45 -2.44 -1.07
CA LEU A 135 -12.90 -1.45 -2.05
C LEU A 135 -12.81 -0.02 -1.51
N VAL A 136 -13.11 0.20 -0.23
CA VAL A 136 -12.92 1.50 0.43
C VAL A 136 -11.45 1.88 0.45
N ILE A 137 -10.56 0.99 0.88
CA ILE A 137 -9.10 1.24 0.88
C ILE A 137 -8.61 1.53 -0.54
N LEU A 138 -9.00 0.70 -1.51
CA LEU A 138 -8.62 0.88 -2.91
C LEU A 138 -9.12 2.21 -3.47
N GLY A 139 -10.36 2.61 -3.14
CA GLY A 139 -10.91 3.90 -3.54
C GLY A 139 -10.12 5.07 -2.98
N VAL A 140 -9.81 5.05 -1.67
CA VAL A 140 -9.00 6.09 -1.01
C VAL A 140 -7.61 6.17 -1.64
N VAL A 141 -6.92 5.04 -1.79
CA VAL A 141 -5.58 5.00 -2.39
C VAL A 141 -5.62 5.45 -3.85
N SER A 142 -6.62 5.05 -4.62
CA SER A 142 -6.77 5.47 -6.02
C SER A 142 -7.00 6.97 -6.13
N ILE A 143 -7.84 7.57 -5.28
CA ILE A 143 -8.04 9.04 -5.24
C ILE A 143 -6.74 9.76 -4.91
N LEU A 144 -5.94 9.23 -3.98
CA LEU A 144 -4.63 9.82 -3.63
C LEU A 144 -3.64 9.79 -4.81
N PHE A 145 -3.67 8.72 -5.60
CA PHE A 145 -2.85 8.58 -6.81
C PHE A 145 -3.35 9.45 -7.97
N ASP A 146 -4.66 9.58 -8.13
CA ASP A 146 -5.31 10.36 -9.18
C ASP A 146 -5.12 11.86 -9.01
N LYS A 147 -5.30 12.35 -7.77
CA LYS A 147 -5.04 13.72 -7.36
C LYS A 147 -3.54 14.00 -7.14
N GLY A 148 -2.68 13.01 -7.42
CA GLY A 148 -1.24 13.15 -7.57
C GLY A 148 -0.48 13.65 -6.35
N GLY A 149 -0.87 13.39 -5.10
CA GLY A 149 -0.16 13.94 -3.92
C GLY A 149 -0.16 15.49 -3.81
N ASP A 150 -0.53 16.19 -4.87
CA ASP A 150 -0.68 17.64 -4.98
C ASP A 150 -1.79 18.16 -4.09
N TRP A 151 -2.71 17.32 -3.60
CA TRP A 151 -3.57 17.68 -2.46
C TRP A 151 -2.77 18.34 -1.33
N ILE A 152 -1.59 17.82 -0.97
CA ILE A 152 -0.83 18.33 0.17
C ILE A 152 -0.22 19.67 -0.19
N PHE A 153 0.20 19.81 -1.45
CA PHE A 153 0.73 21.04 -2.00
C PHE A 153 -0.36 22.12 -2.10
N ASP A 154 -1.51 21.79 -2.68
CA ASP A 154 -2.70 22.63 -2.81
C ASP A 154 -3.24 23.07 -1.45
N ILE A 155 -3.35 22.17 -0.46
CA ILE A 155 -3.79 22.53 0.89
C ILE A 155 -2.74 23.41 1.58
N SER A 156 -1.46 23.08 1.46
CA SER A 156 -0.36 23.88 2.02
C SER A 156 -0.33 25.29 1.41
N GLU A 157 -0.48 25.40 0.10
CA GLU A 157 -0.52 26.66 -0.65
C GLU A 157 -1.79 27.46 -0.33
N TYR A 158 -2.93 26.79 -0.15
CA TYR A 158 -4.18 27.40 0.30
C TYR A 158 -4.08 28.03 1.70
N PHE A 159 -3.36 27.40 2.63
CA PHE A 159 -3.14 27.96 3.96
C PHE A 159 -2.08 29.07 3.97
N ASN A 160 -1.07 29.00 3.10
CA ASN A 160 -0.06 30.05 2.96
C ASN A 160 -0.60 31.31 2.27
N SER A 161 -1.51 31.17 1.30
CA SER A 161 -2.13 32.31 0.59
C SER A 161 -3.19 33.07 1.40
N ARG A 162 -3.57 32.57 2.58
CA ARG A 162 -4.47 33.26 3.53
C ARG A 162 -3.76 33.98 4.69
N LYS A 163 -2.43 33.93 4.77
CA LYS A 163 -1.62 34.76 5.67
C LYS A 163 -1.22 36.06 4.99
#